data_AF-A0A3L8P1A1-F1
#
_entry.id   AF-A0A3L8P1A1-F1
#
_cell.length_a   1.000
_cell.length_b   1.000
_cell.length_c   1.000
_cell.angle_alpha   90.00
_cell.angle_beta   90.00
_cell.angle_gamma   90.00
#
_symmetry.space_group_name_H-M   'P 1'
#
loop_
_entity.id
_entity.type
_entity.pdbx_description
1 polymer ?
#
loop_
_entity_poly.entity_id
_entity_poly.type
_entity_poly.pdbx_seq_one_letter_code
_entity_poly.pdbx_strand_id
1 'polypeptide(L)'
;MGGRRPVGCVLRVETGVAVVLTDAGERRASYGARMLATVARDRASAPKPGDWVTLCTWPDGRVTLEECLTPRVARVLPFRR
;
A
#
# COMPACT_ATOMS: atom_id res chain seq x y z
N MET A 1 11.36 17.25 -2.11
CA MET A 1 12.02 16.33 -1.17
C MET A 1 11.81 14.90 -1.68
N GLY A 2 12.65 14.47 -2.62
CA GLY A 2 12.52 13.22 -3.37
C GLY A 2 13.17 12.01 -2.69
N GLY A 3 12.74 11.71 -1.46
CA GLY A 3 13.11 10.47 -0.78
C GLY A 3 12.27 9.30 -1.29
N ARG A 4 12.86 8.11 -1.41
CA ARG A 4 12.12 6.88 -1.73
C ARG A 4 11.14 6.62 -0.60
N ARG A 5 9.83 6.74 -0.88
CA ARG A 5 8.79 6.44 0.10
C ARG A 5 8.92 4.96 0.53
N PRO A 6 8.83 4.64 1.83
CA PRO A 6 8.79 3.25 2.27
C PRO A 6 7.62 2.52 1.60
N VAL A 7 7.79 1.22 1.38
CA VAL A 7 6.78 0.36 0.75
C VAL A 7 6.51 -0.84 1.64
N GLY A 8 5.34 -1.43 1.48
CA GLY A 8 5.02 -2.70 2.13
C GLY A 8 3.86 -3.41 1.46
N CYS A 9 3.61 -4.64 1.89
CA CYS A 9 2.52 -5.48 1.41
C CYS A 9 1.39 -5.54 2.44
N VAL A 10 0.16 -5.27 2.02
CA VAL A 10 -1.02 -5.35 2.90
C VAL A 10 -1.23 -6.80 3.31
N LEU A 11 -1.23 -7.07 4.61
CA LEU A 11 -1.55 -8.38 5.18
C LEU A 11 -3.05 -8.53 5.43
N ARG A 12 -3.66 -7.49 5.99
CA ARG A 12 -5.10 -7.44 6.31
C ARG A 12 -5.61 -6.01 6.33
N VAL A 13 -6.91 -5.86 6.14
CA VAL A 13 -7.62 -4.58 6.17
C VAL A 13 -8.66 -4.63 7.29
N GLU A 14 -8.71 -3.55 8.07
CA GLU A 14 -9.67 -3.32 9.14
C GLU A 14 -10.44 -2.03 8.82
N THR A 15 -11.43 -1.65 9.63
CA THR A 15 -12.18 -0.41 9.41
C THR A 15 -11.27 0.81 9.52
N GLY A 16 -10.96 1.45 8.39
CA GLY A 16 -10.18 2.70 8.31
C GLY A 16 -8.66 2.55 8.44
N VAL A 17 -8.15 1.32 8.55
CA VAL A 17 -6.71 1.03 8.65
C VAL A 17 -6.37 -0.27 7.91
N ALA A 18 -5.10 -0.45 7.58
CA ALA A 18 -4.55 -1.72 7.14
C ALA A 18 -3.31 -2.09 7.96
N VAL A 19 -3.04 -3.39 8.07
CA VAL A 19 -1.77 -3.89 8.59
C VAL A 19 -0.90 -4.28 7.41
N VAL A 20 0.30 -3.72 7.39
CA VAL A 20 1.24 -3.78 6.26
C VAL A 20 2.55 -4.38 6.74
N LEU A 21 3.05 -5.37 6.02
CA LEU A 21 4.39 -5.91 6.20
C LEU A 21 5.41 -5.00 5.49
N THR A 22 6.37 -4.49 6.24
CA THR A 22 7.50 -3.68 5.76
C THR A 22 8.82 -4.41 6.01
N ASP A 23 9.92 -3.86 5.52
CA ASP A 23 11.28 -4.34 5.86
C ASP A 23 11.61 -4.22 7.36
N ALA A 24 10.95 -3.29 8.06
CA ALA A 24 11.07 -3.10 9.51
C ALA A 24 9.97 -3.84 10.31
N GLY A 25 9.26 -4.78 9.70
CA GLY A 25 8.20 -5.58 10.31
C GLY A 25 6.78 -5.05 10.04
N GLU A 26 5.79 -5.57 10.79
CA GLU A 26 4.39 -5.16 10.64
C GLU A 26 4.17 -3.71 11.10
N ARG A 27 3.33 -2.98 10.36
CA ARG A 27 2.89 -1.61 10.69
C ARG A 27 1.39 -1.49 10.49
N ARG A 28 0.72 -0.84 11.45
CA ARG A 28 -0.68 -0.43 11.33
C ARG A 28 -0.73 0.96 10.73
N ALA A 29 -1.39 1.11 9.58
CA ALA A 29 -1.43 2.36 8.83
C ALA A 29 -2.87 2.76 8.51
N SER A 30 -3.20 4.03 8.75
CA SER A 30 -4.48 4.62 8.31
C SER A 30 -4.40 5.07 6.84
N TYR A 31 -5.52 5.52 6.27
CA TYR A 31 -5.50 6.04 4.90
C TYR A 31 -5.07 7.51 4.89
N GLY A 32 -4.02 7.81 4.14
CA GLY A 32 -3.57 9.17 3.90
C GLY A 32 -4.51 9.91 2.94
N ALA A 33 -4.32 11.23 2.81
CA ALA A 33 -5.20 12.08 2.02
C ALA A 33 -5.29 11.62 0.54
N ARG A 34 -4.17 11.20 -0.05
CA ARG A 34 -4.13 10.69 -1.44
C ARG A 34 -4.91 9.39 -1.59
N MET A 35 -4.73 8.45 -0.65
CA MET A 35 -5.48 7.19 -0.65
C MET A 35 -6.98 7.44 -0.46
N LEU A 36 -7.37 8.27 0.53
CA LEU A 36 -8.77 8.63 0.77
C LEU A 36 -9.42 9.28 -0.46
N ALA A 37 -8.73 10.21 -1.13
CA ALA A 37 -9.22 10.84 -2.34
C ALA A 37 -9.42 9.81 -3.49
N THR A 38 -8.53 8.82 -3.59
CA THR A 38 -8.63 7.75 -4.59
C THR A 38 -9.83 6.85 -4.30
N VAL A 39 -9.95 6.36 -3.07
CA VAL A 39 -11.08 5.50 -2.63
C VAL A 39 -12.43 6.23 -2.69
N ALA A 40 -12.45 7.53 -2.43
CA ALA A 40 -13.65 8.35 -2.56
C ALA A 40 -14.13 8.46 -4.02
N ARG A 41 -13.20 8.49 -4.98
CA ARG A 41 -13.50 8.50 -6.43
C ARG A 41 -13.89 7.12 -6.94
N ASP A 42 -13.22 6.07 -6.46
CA ASP A 42 -13.49 4.68 -6.81
C ASP A 42 -13.33 3.78 -5.57
N ARG A 43 -14.44 3.29 -5.03
CA ARG A 43 -14.39 2.42 -3.84
C ARG A 43 -13.71 1.07 -4.12
N ALA A 44 -13.66 0.62 -5.37
CA ALA A 44 -12.99 -0.64 -5.72
C ALA A 44 -11.46 -0.53 -5.63
N SER A 45 -10.91 0.69 -5.60
CA SER A 45 -9.49 0.97 -5.42
C SER A 45 -9.02 0.87 -3.96
N ALA A 46 -9.90 0.52 -3.02
CA ALA A 46 -9.52 0.32 -1.63
C ALA A 46 -8.46 -0.80 -1.54
N PRO A 47 -7.42 -0.64 -0.70
CA PRO A 47 -6.38 -1.65 -0.52
C PRO A 47 -6.96 -3.00 -0.12
N LYS A 48 -6.32 -4.08 -0.55
CA LYS A 48 -6.67 -5.46 -0.25
C LYS A 48 -5.44 -6.24 0.20
N PRO A 49 -5.60 -7.36 0.93
CA PRO A 49 -4.49 -8.26 1.21
C PRO A 49 -3.73 -8.63 -0.07
N GLY A 50 -2.40 -8.55 -0.03
CA GLY A 50 -1.51 -8.78 -1.17
C GLY A 50 -1.17 -7.52 -1.99
N ASP A 51 -1.90 -6.42 -1.81
CA ASP A 51 -1.56 -5.17 -2.49
C ASP A 51 -0.27 -4.57 -1.92
N TRP A 52 0.59 -4.13 -2.83
CA TRP A 52 1.75 -3.33 -2.45
C TRP A 52 1.34 -1.87 -2.32
N VAL A 53 1.80 -1.20 -1.26
CA VAL A 53 1.43 0.17 -0.94
C VAL A 53 2.65 1.01 -0.60
N THR A 54 2.56 2.29 -0.89
CA THR A 54 3.51 3.28 -0.35
C THR A 54 3.03 3.79 0.99
N LEU A 55 3.99 4.05 1.89
CA LEU A 55 3.75 4.53 3.24
C LEU A 55 4.34 5.92 3.43
N CYS A 56 3.74 6.69 4.33
CA CYS A 56 4.33 7.91 4.88
C CYS A 56 4.33 7.81 6.41
N THR A 57 5.49 8.08 7.02
CA THR A 57 5.61 8.24 8.48
C THR A 57 5.66 9.73 8.79
N TRP A 58 4.73 10.18 9.61
CA TRP A 58 4.61 11.57 10.03
C TRP A 58 5.49 11.86 11.25
N PRO A 59 5.84 13.12 11.52
CA PRO A 59 6.67 13.49 12.68
C PRO A 59 6.08 13.08 14.04
N ASP A 60 4.75 12.94 14.13
CA ASP A 60 4.03 12.46 15.32
C ASP A 60 3.98 10.92 15.42
N GLY A 61 4.70 10.21 14.54
CA GLY A 61 4.79 8.75 14.51
C GLY A 61 3.61 8.06 13.81
N ARG A 62 2.61 8.80 13.32
CA ARG A 62 1.52 8.18 12.54
C ARG A 62 2.05 7.64 11.22
N VAL A 63 1.46 6.54 10.76
CA VAL A 63 1.76 5.94 9.45
C VAL A 63 0.52 5.94 8.58
N THR A 64 0.65 6.42 7.35
CA THR A 64 -0.44 6.44 6.36
C THR A 64 -0.11 5.65 5.12
N LEU A 65 -1.13 4.99 4.55
CA LEU A 65 -1.12 4.48 3.18
C LEU A 65 -1.34 5.64 2.22
N GLU A 66 -0.48 5.75 1.22
CA GLU A 66 -0.52 6.88 0.29
C GLU A 66 -1.03 6.47 -1.10
N GLU A 67 -0.66 5.28 -1.57
CA GLU A 67 -1.01 4.79 -2.90
C GLU A 67 -0.83 3.27 -2.99
N CYS A 68 -1.76 2.57 -3.65
CA CYS A 68 -1.57 1.19 -4.07
C CYS A 68 -0.68 1.17 -5.31
N LEU A 69 0.42 0.44 -5.22
CA LEU A 69 1.30 0.18 -6.34
C LEU A 69 0.66 -0.88 -7.24
N THR A 70 0.49 -0.53 -8.51
CA THR A 70 0.07 -1.53 -9.50
C THR A 70 1.20 -2.56 -9.62
N PRO A 71 0.94 -3.86 -9.36
CA PRO A 71 1.95 -4.87 -9.58
C PRO A 71 2.38 -4.82 -11.05
N ARG A 72 3.69 -4.88 -11.30
CA ARG A 72 4.17 -5.15 -12.65
C ARG A 72 3.73 -6.57 -12.99
N VAL A 73 2.68 -6.70 -13.80
CA VAL A 73 2.22 -8.00 -14.27
C VAL A 73 3.34 -8.64 -15.09
N ALA A 74 3.95 -9.69 -14.55
CA ALA A 74 4.86 -10.52 -15.30
C ALA A 74 4.03 -11.40 -16.24
N ARG A 75 4.30 -11.32 -17.54
CA ARG A 75 3.71 -12.26 -18.51
C ARG A 75 4.47 -13.58 -18.38
N VAL A 76 3.77 -14.63 -17.94
CA VAL A 76 4.29 -15.99 -18.04
C VAL A 76 4.38 -16.33 -19.53
N LEU A 77 5.61 -16.46 -20.05
CA LEU A 77 5.85 -16.92 -21.41
C LEU A 77 5.84 -18.45 -21.42
N PRO A 78 5.29 -19.09 -22.47
CA PRO A 78 5.36 -20.53 -22.60
C PRO A 78 6.83 -20.95 -22.66
N PHE A 79 7.21 -21.87 -21.79
CA PHE A 79 8.53 -22.47 -21.79
C PHE A 79 8.66 -23.37 -23.04
N ARG A 80 9.56 -23.03 -23.96
CA ARG A 80 9.92 -23.92 -25.09
C ARG A 80 11.17 -24.71 -24.68
N ARG A 81 11.06 -26.04 -24.70
CA ARG A 81 12.19 -26.97 -24.55
C ARG A 81 13.04 -27.01 -25.81
#